data_AF-A0A149UNT2-F1
#
_entry.id   AF-A0A149UNT2-F1
#
_cell.length_a   1.000
_cell.length_b   1.000
_cell.length_c   1.000
_cell.angle_alpha   90.00
_cell.angle_beta   90.00
_cell.angle_gamma   90.00
#
_symmetry.space_group_name_H-M   'P 1'
#
loop_
_entity.id
_entity.type
_entity.pdbx_description
1 polymer ?
#
loop_
_entity_poly.entity_id
_entity_poly.type
_entity_poly.pdbx_seq_one_letter_code
_entity_poly.pdbx_strand_id
1 'polypeptide(L)'
;MAVSRMVQARVPGEIQEAANQVIHAAGLTVSDVVRVLMTRIAQDKVIPAALFQPNAETLAAFAEVERGDLTRFRSVDALFEDLHADD
;
A
#
# COMPACT_ATOMS: atom_id res chain seq x y z
N MET A 1 -16.98 11.82 -26.56
CA MET A 1 -17.68 11.27 -25.37
C MET A 1 -16.67 10.45 -24.57
N ALA A 2 -16.50 10.73 -23.28
CA ALA A 2 -15.66 9.89 -22.44
C ALA A 2 -16.35 8.52 -22.25
N VAL A 3 -15.63 7.43 -22.52
CA VAL A 3 -16.15 6.08 -22.29
C VAL A 3 -16.06 5.79 -20.79
N SER A 4 -17.20 5.74 -20.11
CA SER A 4 -17.25 5.32 -18.71
C SER A 4 -17.05 3.80 -18.61
N ARG A 5 -16.23 3.36 -17.65
CA ARG A 5 -16.07 1.94 -17.29
C ARG A 5 -16.57 1.73 -15.87
N MET A 6 -17.17 0.58 -15.63
CA MET A 6 -17.68 0.19 -14.32
C MET A 6 -16.57 -0.47 -13.50
N VAL A 7 -16.50 -0.12 -12.21
CA VAL A 7 -15.60 -0.75 -11.23
C VAL A 7 -16.48 -1.60 -10.31
N GLN A 8 -16.14 -2.88 -10.16
CA GLN A 8 -16.82 -3.81 -9.25
C GLN A 8 -15.78 -4.53 -8.41
N ALA A 9 -16.00 -4.58 -7.10
CA ALA A 9 -15.16 -5.31 -6.16
C ALA A 9 -16.04 -5.98 -5.11
N ARG A 10 -15.64 -7.17 -4.66
CA ARG A 10 -16.30 -7.88 -3.57
C ARG A 10 -15.72 -7.43 -2.23
N VAL A 11 -16.59 -7.19 -1.27
CA VAL A 11 -16.23 -6.80 0.10
C VAL A 11 -17.17 -7.54 1.08
N PRO A 12 -16.71 -7.91 2.30
CA PRO A 12 -17.61 -8.41 3.33
C PRO A 12 -18.72 -7.39 3.66
N GLY A 13 -19.93 -7.88 3.94
CA GLY A 13 -21.11 -7.01 4.11
C GLY A 13 -20.96 -6.07 5.30
N GLU A 14 -20.44 -6.57 6.41
CA GLU A 14 -20.18 -5.81 7.63
C GLU A 14 -19.18 -4.66 7.42
N ILE A 15 -18.15 -4.89 6.58
CA ILE A 15 -17.18 -3.85 6.21
C ILE A 15 -17.81 -2.82 5.29
N GLN A 16 -18.65 -3.26 4.34
CA GLN A 16 -19.37 -2.36 3.45
C GLN A 16 -20.31 -1.42 4.22
N GLU A 17 -21.08 -1.97 5.16
CA GLU A 17 -22.01 -1.19 5.97
C GLU A 17 -21.28 -0.16 6.83
N ALA A 18 -20.21 -0.57 7.52
CA ALA A 18 -19.41 0.34 8.35
C ALA A 18 -18.77 1.46 7.51
N ALA A 19 -18.18 1.12 6.35
CA ALA A 19 -17.59 2.11 5.45
C ALA A 19 -18.64 3.08 4.91
N ASN A 20 -19.82 2.59 4.51
CA ASN A 20 -20.91 3.42 3.99
C ASN A 20 -21.38 4.46 5.01
N GLN A 21 -21.48 4.10 6.28
CA GLN A 21 -21.88 5.04 7.35
C GLN A 21 -20.89 6.20 7.46
N VAL A 22 -19.59 5.92 7.47
CA VAL A 22 -18.54 6.94 7.55
C VAL A 22 -18.52 7.83 6.31
N ILE A 23 -18.61 7.22 5.12
CA ILE A 23 -18.60 7.95 3.83
C ILE A 23 -19.82 8.87 3.72
N HIS A 24 -21.00 8.39 4.10
CA HIS A 24 -22.22 9.19 4.08
C HIS A 24 -22.22 10.31 5.12
N ALA A 25 -21.65 10.07 6.31
CA ALA A 25 -21.49 11.13 7.32
C ALA A 25 -20.62 12.28 6.81
N ALA A 26 -19.67 11.99 5.90
CA ALA A 26 -18.86 13.00 5.22
C ALA A 26 -19.55 13.65 4.00
N GLY A 27 -20.80 13.30 3.70
CA GLY A 27 -21.55 13.84 2.56
C GLY A 27 -21.14 13.28 1.20
N LEU A 28 -20.47 12.12 1.17
CA LEU A 28 -20.00 11.47 -0.05
C LEU A 28 -20.78 10.19 -0.34
N THR A 29 -20.68 9.71 -1.58
CA THR A 29 -21.08 8.34 -1.95
C THR A 29 -19.85 7.45 -2.10
N VAL A 30 -20.04 6.12 -2.03
CA VAL A 30 -18.98 5.15 -2.34
C VAL A 30 -18.37 5.42 -3.72
N SER A 31 -19.22 5.75 -4.70
CA SER A 31 -18.76 6.05 -6.05
C SER A 31 -17.90 7.32 -6.11
N ASP A 32 -18.15 8.32 -5.26
CA ASP A 32 -17.29 9.50 -5.17
C ASP A 32 -15.91 9.14 -4.65
N VAL A 33 -15.86 8.37 -3.56
CA VAL A 33 -14.59 7.92 -2.95
C VAL A 33 -13.79 7.08 -3.95
N VAL A 34 -14.42 6.12 -4.63
CA VAL A 34 -13.76 5.27 -5.63
C VAL A 34 -13.24 6.12 -6.80
N ARG A 35 -14.01 7.09 -7.30
CA ARG A 35 -13.54 7.99 -8.37
C ARG A 35 -12.34 8.82 -7.92
N VAL A 36 -12.42 9.45 -6.76
CA VAL A 36 -11.33 10.28 -6.22
C VAL A 36 -10.05 9.46 -6.06
N LEU A 37 -10.15 8.26 -5.48
CA LEU A 37 -9.00 7.38 -5.29
C LEU A 37 -8.39 6.95 -6.63
N MET A 38 -9.21 6.52 -7.59
CA MET A 38 -8.74 6.12 -8.92
C MET A 38 -8.07 7.29 -9.66
N THR A 39 -8.63 8.50 -9.57
CA THR A 39 -8.04 9.71 -10.15
C THR A 39 -6.70 10.05 -9.50
N ARG A 40 -6.61 9.98 -8.16
CA ARG A 40 -5.36 10.23 -7.42
C ARG A 40 -4.28 9.23 -7.79
N ILE A 41 -4.58 7.94 -7.81
CA ILE A 41 -3.62 6.90 -8.22
C ILE A 41 -3.13 7.16 -9.66
N ALA A 42 -4.04 7.51 -10.57
CA ALA A 42 -3.68 7.78 -11.96
C ALA A 42 -2.81 9.04 -12.14
N GLN A 43 -3.01 10.07 -11.30
CA GLN A 43 -2.25 11.32 -11.34
C GLN A 43 -0.91 11.19 -10.64
N ASP A 44 -0.92 10.69 -9.41
CA ASP A 44 0.22 10.67 -8.50
C ASP A 44 1.14 9.46 -8.78
N LYS A 45 0.67 8.49 -9.57
CA LYS A 45 1.38 7.24 -9.92
C LYS A 45 1.78 6.39 -8.71
N VAL A 46 1.13 6.62 -7.58
CA VAL A 46 1.34 5.91 -6.32
C VAL A 46 -0.01 5.62 -5.67
N ILE A 47 -0.09 4.51 -4.94
CA ILE A 47 -1.21 4.26 -4.03
C ILE A 47 -0.94 5.06 -2.73
N PRO A 48 -1.94 5.70 -2.12
CA PRO A 48 -1.73 6.43 -0.87
C PRO A 48 -1.06 5.57 0.21
N ALA A 49 0.05 6.06 0.77
CA ALA A 49 0.83 5.35 1.79
C ALA A 49 0.01 4.93 3.00
N ALA A 50 -1.02 5.71 3.37
CA ALA A 50 -1.93 5.39 4.47
C ALA A 50 -2.75 4.10 4.27
N LEU A 51 -2.83 3.59 3.05
CA LEU A 51 -3.50 2.32 2.73
C LEU A 51 -2.52 1.13 2.70
N PHE A 52 -1.22 1.37 2.82
CA PHE A 52 -0.23 0.30 2.87
C PHE A 52 -0.08 -0.20 4.29
N GLN A 53 -0.07 -1.53 4.40
CA GLN A 53 0.45 -2.23 5.56
C GLN A 53 1.61 -3.10 5.08
N PRO A 54 2.79 -3.05 5.74
CA PRO A 54 3.90 -3.93 5.39
C PRO A 54 3.45 -5.38 5.39
N ASN A 55 3.89 -6.14 4.38
CA ASN A 55 3.59 -7.57 4.31
C ASN A 55 4.36 -8.33 5.41
N ALA A 56 4.04 -9.60 5.60
CA ALA A 56 4.66 -10.43 6.64
C ALA A 56 6.19 -10.48 6.53
N GLU A 57 6.73 -10.54 5.32
CA GLU A 57 8.18 -10.54 5.05
C GLU A 57 8.84 -9.24 5.47
N THR A 58 8.26 -8.09 5.11
CA THR A 58 8.76 -6.77 5.51
C THR A 58 8.71 -6.59 7.03
N LEU A 59 7.64 -7.08 7.67
CA LEU A 59 7.52 -7.06 9.13
C LEU A 59 8.59 -7.95 9.80
N ALA A 60 8.90 -9.11 9.21
CA ALA A 60 9.96 -9.99 9.72
C ALA A 60 11.34 -9.32 9.62
N ALA A 61 11.63 -8.66 8.50
CA ALA A 61 12.85 -7.89 8.32
C ALA A 61 12.97 -6.76 9.36
N PHE A 62 11.88 -6.03 9.66
CA PHE A 62 11.89 -5.03 10.74
C PHE A 62 12.19 -5.65 12.11
N ALA A 63 11.65 -6.83 12.39
CA ALA A 63 11.94 -7.53 13.64
C ALA A 63 13.42 -7.99 13.74
N GLU A 64 14.06 -8.36 12.62
CA GLU A 64 15.51 -8.65 12.58
C GLU A 64 16.35 -7.41 12.87
N VAL A 65 15.96 -6.25 12.33
CA VAL A 65 16.58 -4.96 12.65
C VAL A 65 16.52 -4.69 14.15
N GLU A 66 15.35 -4.85 14.76
CA GLU A 66 15.12 -4.59 16.20
C GLU A 66 15.92 -5.53 17.10
N ARG A 67 16.09 -6.80 16.70
CA ARG A 67 16.93 -7.77 17.43
C ARG A 67 18.42 -7.52 17.26
N GLY A 68 18.80 -6.73 16.25
CA GLY A 68 20.20 -6.48 15.91
C GLY A 68 20.83 -7.62 15.10
N ASP A 69 20.02 -8.48 14.49
CA ASP A 69 20.43 -9.66 13.73
C ASP A 69 20.86 -9.34 12.29
N LEU A 70 21.07 -8.05 11.96
CA LEU A 70 21.48 -7.62 10.64
C LEU A 70 22.96 -7.91 10.37
N THR A 71 23.25 -8.38 9.17
CA THR A 71 24.62 -8.43 8.64
C THR A 71 25.23 -7.04 8.63
N ARG A 72 26.43 -6.91 9.21
CA ARG A 72 27.17 -5.64 9.28
C ARG A 72 28.39 -5.71 8.37
N PHE A 73 28.59 -4.66 7.59
CA PHE A 73 29.73 -4.51 6.69
C PHE A 73 30.69 -3.44 7.20
N ARG A 74 31.98 -3.60 6.89
CA ARG A 74 33.04 -2.66 7.31
C ARG A 74 33.15 -1.44 6.41
N SER A 75 32.59 -1.49 5.20
CA SER A 75 32.56 -0.41 4.22
C SER A 75 31.37 -0.57 3.28
N VAL A 76 31.05 0.49 2.55
CA VAL A 76 30.05 0.47 1.48
C VAL A 76 30.46 -0.48 0.35
N ASP A 77 31.75 -0.51 -0.01
CA ASP A 77 32.26 -1.43 -1.05
C ASP A 77 32.02 -2.89 -0.68
N ALA A 78 32.26 -3.27 0.59
CA ALA A 78 32.03 -4.64 1.06
C ALA A 78 30.54 -5.03 1.07
N LEU A 79 29.63 -4.07 1.28
CA LEU A 79 28.18 -4.30 1.17
C LEU A 79 27.79 -4.59 -0.28
N PHE A 80 28.29 -3.80 -1.23
CA PHE A 80 27.95 -3.99 -2.65
C PHE A 80 28.58 -5.27 -3.21
N GLU A 81 29.79 -5.65 -2.76
CA GLU A 81 30.40 -6.93 -3.13
C GLU A 81 29.53 -8.13 -2.71
N ASP A 82 28.97 -8.11 -1.51
CA ASP A 82 28.04 -9.14 -1.01
C ASP A 82 26.70 -9.12 -1.76
N LEU A 83 26.12 -7.94 -1.98
CA LEU A 83 24.82 -7.77 -2.66
C LEU A 83 24.85 -8.25 -4.12
N HIS A 84 25.98 -8.10 -4.80
CA HIS A 84 26.18 -8.50 -6.20
C HIS A 84 26.85 -9.87 -6.35
N ALA A 85 27.10 -10.61 -5.26
CA ALA A 85 27.79 -11.89 -5.33
C ALA A 85 27.02 -12.98 -6.10
N ASP A 86 25.69 -12.81 -6.24
CA ASP A 86 24.77 -13.75 -6.90
C ASP A 86 24.23 -13.24 -8.26
N ASP A 87 24.68 -12.07 -8.75
CA ASP A 87 24.39 -11.55 -10.11
C ASP A 87 25.33 -12.17 -11.18
#